data_AF-A0A0Q5W7S0-F1
#
_entry.id   AF-A0A0Q5W7S0-F1
#
_cell.length_a   1.000
_cell.length_b   1.000
_cell.length_c   1.000
_cell.angle_alpha   90.00
_cell.angle_beta   90.00
_cell.angle_gamma   90.00
#
_symmetry.space_group_name_H-M   'P 1'
#
loop_
_entity.id
_entity.type
_entity.pdbx_description
1 polymer ?
#
loop_
_entity_poly.entity_id
_entity_poly.type
_entity_poly.pdbx_seq_one_letter_code
_entity_poly.pdbx_strand_id
1 'polypeptide(L)'
;MELVTLPPGVWTQVNAFIAIQPKSNQTGLRIHYGEEMPPVDTEVFFVVPDFATSPFRLPGVAKFSAGVNVYMMPDEDQPVAIVTF
;
A
#
# COMPACT_ATOMS: atom_id res chain seq x y z
N MET A 1 -14.55 0.74 4.71
CA MET A 1 -13.75 -0.29 5.41
C MET A 1 -13.82 -1.56 4.58
N GLU A 2 -12.72 -1.92 3.95
CA GLU A 2 -12.60 -3.09 3.09
C GLU A 2 -11.33 -3.87 3.47
N LEU A 3 -11.40 -5.20 3.45
CA LEU A 3 -10.23 -6.06 3.65
C LEU A 3 -9.66 -6.41 2.27
N VAL A 4 -8.41 -6.01 2.02
CA VAL A 4 -7.68 -6.28 0.78
C VAL A 4 -6.51 -7.20 1.11
N THR A 5 -6.33 -8.25 0.30
CA THR A 5 -5.14 -9.11 0.37
C THR A 5 -4.22 -8.77 -0.78
N LEU A 6 -3.02 -8.27 -0.45
CA LEU A 6 -1.99 -7.92 -1.41
C LEU A 6 -1.16 -9.18 -1.74
N PRO A 7 -1.10 -9.63 -3.00
CA PRO A 7 -0.23 -10.73 -3.41
C PRO A 7 1.24 -10.28 -3.41
N PRO A 8 2.20 -11.16 -3.07
CA PRO A 8 3.62 -10.85 -3.16
C PRO A 8 4.02 -10.64 -4.63
N GLY A 9 4.91 -9.68 -4.87
CA GLY A 9 5.43 -9.38 -6.21
C GLY A 9 4.42 -8.80 -7.21
N VAL A 10 3.23 -8.38 -6.74
CA VAL A 10 2.18 -7.81 -7.59
C VAL A 10 1.73 -6.45 -7.05
N TRP A 11 1.83 -5.43 -7.91
CA TRP A 11 1.25 -4.13 -7.64
C TRP A 11 -0.28 -4.21 -7.65
N THR A 12 -0.89 -3.90 -6.50
CA THR A 12 -2.34 -3.87 -6.35
C THR A 12 -2.79 -2.42 -6.20
N GLN A 13 -3.71 -1.99 -7.05
CA GLN A 13 -4.32 -0.67 -6.92
C GLN A 13 -5.24 -0.63 -5.69
N VAL A 14 -5.02 0.34 -4.81
CA VAL A 14 -5.79 0.54 -3.58
C VAL A 14 -6.49 1.89 -3.65
N ASN A 15 -7.81 1.87 -3.66
CA ASN A 15 -8.63 3.09 -3.71
C ASN A 15 -9.03 3.52 -2.30
N ALA A 16 -8.06 3.93 -1.48
CA ALA A 16 -8.29 4.33 -0.10
C ALA A 16 -7.34 5.42 0.40
N PHE A 17 -7.73 6.12 1.46
CA PHE A 17 -6.94 7.20 2.06
C PHE A 17 -6.15 6.73 3.30
N ILE A 18 -6.66 5.68 3.94
CA ILE A 18 -6.09 5.10 5.16
C ILE A 18 -5.94 3.60 4.93
N ALA A 19 -4.79 3.06 5.33
CA ALA A 19 -4.52 1.62 5.33
C ALA A 19 -3.99 1.17 6.69
N ILE A 20 -4.37 -0.05 7.09
CA ILE A 20 -3.97 -0.66 8.36
C ILE A 20 -3.56 -2.11 8.12
N GLN A 21 -2.37 -2.50 8.55
CA GLN A 21 -1.99 -3.91 8.63
C GLN A 21 -2.48 -4.52 9.96
N PRO A 22 -3.04 -5.73 9.96
CA PRO A 22 -3.35 -6.46 11.18
C PRO A 22 -2.07 -6.88 11.89
N LYS A 23 -2.10 -6.92 13.24
CA LYS A 23 -0.94 -7.27 14.07
C LYS A 23 -0.33 -8.64 13.76
N SER A 24 -1.11 -9.58 13.21
CA SER A 24 -0.67 -10.92 12.87
C SER A 24 0.01 -11.03 11.49
N ASN A 25 0.07 -9.94 10.71
CA ASN A 25 0.65 -9.91 9.36
C ASN A 25 1.33 -8.55 9.10
N GLN A 26 2.34 -8.26 9.92
CA GLN A 26 3.14 -7.03 9.83
C GLN A 26 4.36 -7.27 8.93
N THR A 27 4.50 -6.47 7.88
CA THR A 27 5.64 -6.53 6.94
C THR A 27 5.82 -5.18 6.26
N GLY A 28 6.98 -4.96 5.64
CA GLY A 28 7.20 -3.84 4.73
C GLY A 28 6.18 -3.81 3.59
N LEU A 29 5.71 -2.61 3.27
CA LEU A 29 4.91 -2.33 2.07
C LEU A 29 5.65 -1.33 1.20
N ARG A 30 5.73 -1.62 -0.09
CA ARG A 30 6.11 -0.65 -1.12
C ARG A 30 4.86 0.08 -1.55
N ILE A 31 4.93 1.41 -1.57
CA ILE A 31 3.83 2.27 -1.99
C ILE A 31 4.30 3.15 -3.14
N HIS A 32 3.55 3.15 -4.23
CA HIS A 32 3.77 3.98 -5.40
C HIS A 32 2.53 4.84 -5.70
N TYR A 33 2.78 6.09 -6.09
CA TYR A 33 1.74 7.06 -6.48
C TYR A 33 1.96 7.43 -7.94
N GLY A 34 0.96 7.17 -8.79
CA GLY A 34 1.10 7.40 -10.22
C GLY A 34 -0.22 7.25 -10.97
N GLU A 35 -0.25 7.70 -12.23
CA GLU A 35 -1.41 7.54 -13.10
C GLU A 35 -1.56 6.09 -13.60
N GLU A 36 -0.44 5.39 -13.71
CA GLU A 36 -0.37 4.03 -14.23
C GLU A 36 0.28 3.09 -13.22
N MET A 37 0.00 1.79 -13.39
CA MET A 37 0.60 0.75 -12.56
C MET A 37 2.11 0.68 -12.82
N PRO A 38 2.95 0.79 -11.78
CA PRO A 38 4.40 0.75 -11.96
C PRO A 38 4.87 -0.65 -12.40
N PRO A 39 6.01 -0.74 -13.11
CA PRO A 39 6.74 -2.00 -13.29
C PRO A 39 7.08 -2.68 -11.96
N VAL A 40 7.14 -4.02 -11.94
CA VAL A 40 7.41 -4.81 -10.73
C VAL A 40 8.77 -4.46 -10.10
N ASP A 41 9.74 -4.11 -10.92
CA ASP A 41 11.11 -3.73 -10.58
C ASP A 41 11.29 -2.24 -10.24
N THR A 42 10.20 -1.48 -10.12
CA THR A 42 10.28 -0.05 -9.76
C THR A 42 10.99 0.14 -8.43
N GLU A 43 12.14 0.81 -8.45
CA GLU A 43 12.98 1.10 -7.26
C GLU A 43 12.54 2.37 -6.51
N VAL A 44 11.77 3.25 -7.14
CA VAL A 44 11.26 4.49 -6.53
C VAL A 44 9.92 4.22 -5.85
N PHE A 45 9.99 3.76 -4.61
CA PHE A 45 8.84 3.56 -3.74
C PHE A 45 9.09 4.13 -2.35
N PHE A 46 8.00 4.49 -1.68
CA PHE A 46 8.05 4.75 -0.24
C PHE A 46 7.94 3.41 0.48
N VAL A 47 8.96 3.08 1.26
CA VAL A 47 8.84 2.07 2.31
C VAL A 47 8.26 2.78 3.52
N VAL A 48 7.14 2.31 4.04
CA VAL A 48 6.63 2.78 5.34
C VAL A 48 7.54 2.17 6.41
N PRO A 49 8.48 2.93 7.01
CA PRO A 49 9.33 2.41 8.06
C PRO A 49 8.52 2.41 9.36
N ASP A 50 8.56 1.28 10.06
CA ASP A 50 7.94 1.04 11.36
C ASP A 50 6.41 0.96 11.39
N PHE A 51 5.93 -0.29 11.34
CA PHE A 51 5.27 -1.06 12.42
C PHE A 51 4.48 -0.34 13.53
N ALA A 52 4.05 0.91 13.35
CA ALA A 52 3.12 1.53 14.25
C ALA A 52 1.80 0.76 14.14
N THR A 53 1.38 0.13 15.24
CA THR A 53 0.10 -0.56 15.42
C THR A 53 -1.14 0.33 15.21
N SER A 54 -0.95 1.52 14.65
CA SER A 54 -1.92 2.55 14.34
C SER A 54 -2.10 2.64 12.82
N PRO A 55 -3.31 3.02 12.35
CA PRO A 55 -3.53 3.34 10.95
C PRO A 55 -2.46 4.30 10.43
N PHE A 56 -1.79 3.95 9.33
CA PHE A 56 -0.93 4.91 8.65
C PHE A 56 -1.76 5.62 7.59
N ARG A 57 -1.60 6.95 7.54
CA ARG A 57 -2.16 7.74 6.45
C ARG A 57 -1.28 7.52 5.25
N LEU A 58 -1.88 7.29 4.09
CA LEU A 58 -1.13 7.24 2.85
C LEU A 58 -0.59 8.66 2.59
N PRO A 59 0.75 8.85 2.55
CA PRO A 59 1.32 10.17 2.34
C PRO A 59 0.76 10.83 1.07
N GLY A 60 0.41 12.11 1.16
CA GLY A 60 -0.08 12.89 0.03
C GLY A 60 -1.57 12.78 -0.31
N VAL A 61 -2.34 11.90 0.34
CA VAL A 61 -3.76 11.69 -0.02
C VAL A 61 -4.69 12.52 0.88
N ALA A 62 -4.78 13.83 0.63
CA ALA A 62 -5.86 14.67 1.21
C ALA A 62 -7.14 14.62 0.36
N LYS A 63 -6.98 14.45 -0.96
CA LYS A 63 -7.98 14.11 -1.98
C LYS A 63 -7.22 13.39 -3.10
N PHE A 64 -7.78 12.32 -3.67
CA PHE A 64 -7.29 11.83 -4.96
C PHE A 64 -7.52 12.96 -5.97
N SER A 65 -6.46 13.66 -6.39
CA SER A 65 -6.54 14.45 -7.61
C SER A 65 -6.88 13.48 -8.73
N ALA A 66 -7.86 13.82 -9.57
CA ALA A 66 -8.22 13.00 -10.72
C ALA A 66 -6.95 12.65 -11.50
N GLY A 67 -6.60 11.36 -11.52
CA GLY A 67 -5.37 10.86 -12.14
C GLY A 67 -4.42 10.13 -11.19
N VAL A 68 -4.37 10.42 -9.88
CA VAL A 68 -3.38 9.76 -9.01
C VAL A 68 -3.96 8.48 -8.38
N ASN A 69 -3.43 7.34 -8.78
CA ASN A 69 -3.70 6.03 -8.18
C ASN A 69 -2.65 5.69 -7.12
N VAL A 70 -3.03 4.87 -6.14
CA VAL A 70 -2.12 4.31 -5.14
C VAL A 70 -1.94 2.84 -5.43
N TYR A 71 -0.70 2.42 -5.64
CA TYR A 71 -0.34 1.02 -5.82
C TYR A 71 0.45 0.55 -4.61
N MET A 72 0.07 -0.62 -4.09
CA MET A 72 0.75 -1.25 -2.96
C MET A 72 1.23 -2.63 -3.36
N MET A 73 2.42 -2.99 -2.88
CA MET A 73 2.99 -4.32 -3.02
C MET A 73 3.68 -4.71 -1.72
N PRO A 74 3.54 -5.97 -1.26
CA PRO A 74 4.36 -6.50 -0.18
C PRO A 74 5.85 -6.40 -0.53
N ASP A 75 6.66 -6.02 0.44
CA ASP A 75 8.12 -6.07 0.29
C ASP A 75 8.67 -7.50 0.49
N GLU A 76 7.90 -8.36 1.15
CA GLU A 76 8.23 -9.76 1.43
C GLU A 76 7.52 -10.73 0.46
N ASP A 77 8.01 -11.97 0.43
CA ASP A 77 7.47 -13.08 -0.39
C ASP A 77 6.15 -13.68 0.14
N GLN A 78 5.46 -12.98 1.04
CA GLN A 78 4.22 -13.42 1.67
C GLN A 78 3.05 -12.48 1.38
N PRO A 79 1.82 -12.99 1.27
CA PRO A 79 0.65 -12.15 1.08
C PRO A 79 0.35 -11.31 2.32
N VAL A 80 -0.08 -10.07 2.10
CA VAL A 80 -0.30 -9.09 3.17
C VAL A 80 -1.75 -8.66 3.20
N ALA A 81 -2.39 -8.87 4.34
CA ALA A 81 -3.73 -8.34 4.58
C ALA A 81 -3.64 -6.87 4.99
N ILE A 82 -4.44 -6.01 4.38
CA ILE A 82 -4.65 -4.63 4.80
C ILE A 82 -6.13 -4.32 4.93
N VAL A 83 -6.48 -3.46 5.88
CA VAL A 83 -7.81 -2.88 6.00
C VAL A 83 -7.75 -1.45 5.51
N THR A 84 -8.62 -1.10 4.58
CA THR A 84 -8.64 0.20 3.91
C THR A 84 -9.90 1.01 4.25
N PHE A 85 -9.79 2.33 4.34
CA PHE A 85 -10.90 3.26 4.64
C PHE A 85 -10.98 4.40 3.63
#